data_AF-A0A5M4DDW5-F1
#
_entry.id   AF-A0A5M4DDW5-F1
#
_cell.length_a   1.000
_cell.length_b   1.000
_cell.length_c   1.000
_cell.angle_alpha   90.00
_cell.angle_beta   90.00
_cell.angle_gamma   90.00
#
_symmetry.space_group_name_H-M   'P 1'
#
loop_
_entity.id
_entity.type
_entity.pdbx_description
1 polymer ?
#
loop_
_entity_poly.entity_id
_entity_poly.type
_entity_poly.pdbx_seq_one_letter_code
_entity_poly.pdbx_strand_id
1 'polypeptide(L)'
;MNPTEVRIELFDGLRVVSQGRKLEFTRRQTGLLLAHLGLGLGRSLSREELICLLWPDDDAVTSRQRLRQRLHVLKSTLDRWVPGAGAVVVSDAEEVRLDSAVCSSDWGDFAESMRKGRSALEPDQARESFRNAVGLAQGPLLRGFYHDSVASARMHADDELQVALNWLVKDALSSNELDHVAEDCRRLLALDELSEQSHLLSMRAWGRLGRSSAVERQCAQWKRLAKDDLGLEPSPEFVEGYELALSESRQAPKLSKPSPLVKTESLLPKPVSDLVPLTASQPTSRRRPHSGWLALSVLLILSIAVAVLLANSRSGTPVPSASKVDFGKGWTSDRNLSVHFGQAYGKGFKGPRIENGVLVLSDGFTGISSSVWWRQRVNTRVFSSKFRFRAKNPPGNPGGLADGFAFVLQDDGLDALGAGGMDLGCGGIVQSAAVFFDFYAPEAAHGPKGIYWGVSLNGASPIAGRFADVDFEIDAEFEVTVTYDGEHTVQMHMRNLKSQKSDTIELKRRINSLFPEGLAFVGFTAGTGMGWSRVEILDWEFISGQLPQK
;
A
#
# COMPACT_ATOMS: atom_id res chain seq x y z
N MET A 1 -2.96 8.56 -30.41
CA MET A 1 -3.38 7.19 -30.76
C MET A 1 -3.20 7.02 -32.25
N ASN A 2 -2.48 5.97 -32.64
CA ASN A 2 -2.47 5.56 -34.05
C ASN A 2 -3.89 5.12 -34.45
N PRO A 3 -4.32 5.35 -35.71
CA PRO A 3 -5.68 5.05 -36.15
C PRO A 3 -6.07 3.55 -36.09
N THR A 4 -5.14 2.66 -35.75
CA THR A 4 -5.31 1.20 -35.61
C THR A 4 -5.20 0.68 -34.17
N GLU A 5 -5.05 1.55 -33.17
CA GLU A 5 -4.80 1.14 -31.79
C GLU A 5 -6.08 0.64 -31.11
N VAL A 6 -6.02 -0.55 -30.49
CA VAL A 6 -7.08 -1.17 -29.71
C VAL A 6 -6.77 -1.01 -28.24
N ARG A 7 -7.69 -0.44 -27.46
CA ARG A 7 -7.57 -0.35 -26.00
C ARG A 7 -8.53 -1.32 -25.34
N ILE A 8 -8.01 -2.17 -24.45
CA ILE A 8 -8.81 -2.99 -23.54
C ILE A 8 -8.98 -2.20 -22.25
N GLU A 9 -10.22 -1.86 -21.91
CA GLU A 9 -10.57 -1.25 -20.62
C GLU A 9 -11.08 -2.36 -19.69
N LEU A 10 -10.48 -2.48 -18.51
CA LEU A 10 -10.77 -3.50 -17.49
C LEU A 10 -11.31 -2.86 -16.20
N PHE A 11 -10.91 -1.62 -15.88
CA PHE A 11 -11.47 -0.88 -14.75
C PHE A 11 -12.87 -0.34 -15.09
N ASP A 12 -13.77 -0.40 -14.10
CA ASP A 12 -15.18 -0.03 -14.29
C ASP A 12 -15.91 -0.84 -15.39
N GLY A 13 -15.43 -2.06 -15.66
CA GLY A 13 -16.07 -3.04 -16.55
C GLY A 13 -15.28 -3.28 -17.83
N LEU A 14 -15.49 -4.47 -18.43
CA LEU A 14 -14.71 -4.91 -19.59
C LEU A 14 -15.22 -4.28 -20.90
N ARG A 15 -14.35 -3.52 -21.58
CA ARG A 15 -14.68 -2.86 -22.85
C ARG A 15 -13.50 -2.92 -23.82
N VAL A 16 -13.81 -2.92 -25.11
CA VAL A 16 -12.82 -2.72 -26.18
C VAL A 16 -13.10 -1.40 -26.84
N VAL A 17 -12.11 -0.52 -26.84
CA VAL A 17 -12.20 0.83 -27.41
C VAL A 17 -11.27 0.93 -28.61
N SER A 18 -11.80 1.35 -29.74
CA SER A 18 -10.99 1.69 -30.92
C SER A 18 -11.70 2.78 -31.73
N GLN A 19 -10.94 3.75 -32.22
CA GLN A 19 -11.46 4.89 -33.01
C GLN A 19 -12.69 5.59 -32.35
N GLY A 20 -12.69 5.72 -31.02
CA GLY A 20 -13.79 6.31 -30.25
C GLY A 20 -15.04 5.44 -30.08
N ARG A 21 -15.09 4.24 -30.68
CA ARG A 21 -16.18 3.27 -30.51
C ARG A 21 -15.89 2.36 -29.33
N LYS A 22 -16.90 2.07 -28.51
CA LYS A 22 -16.81 1.17 -27.35
C LYS A 22 -17.64 -0.09 -27.58
N LEU A 23 -17.04 -1.26 -27.38
CA LEU A 23 -17.70 -2.55 -27.34
C LEU A 23 -17.65 -3.09 -25.92
N GLU A 24 -18.80 -3.14 -25.24
CA GLU A 24 -18.89 -3.62 -23.86
C GLU A 24 -19.15 -5.12 -23.78
N PHE A 25 -18.49 -5.77 -22.83
CA PHE A 25 -18.70 -7.16 -22.49
C PHE A 25 -19.31 -7.22 -21.10
N THR A 26 -20.61 -7.54 -21.01
CA THR A 26 -21.35 -7.45 -19.75
C THR A 26 -21.16 -8.68 -18.87
N ARG A 27 -21.57 -9.89 -19.29
CA ARG A 27 -21.43 -11.15 -18.50
C ARG A 27 -21.46 -12.41 -19.36
N ARG A 28 -20.40 -12.69 -20.12
CA ARG A 28 -20.34 -13.88 -21.00
C ARG A 28 -18.98 -14.55 -20.93
N GLN A 29 -18.93 -15.86 -21.17
CA GLN A 29 -17.68 -16.63 -21.23
C GLN A 29 -16.67 -16.07 -22.24
N THR A 30 -17.13 -15.47 -23.35
CA THR A 30 -16.26 -14.74 -24.30
C THR A 30 -15.64 -13.49 -23.68
N GLY A 31 -16.37 -12.79 -22.80
CA GLY A 31 -15.84 -11.66 -22.04
C GLY A 31 -14.83 -12.09 -20.98
N LEU A 32 -15.09 -13.19 -20.25
CA LEU A 32 -14.12 -13.74 -19.30
C LEU A 32 -12.81 -14.16 -19.98
N LEU A 33 -12.89 -14.76 -21.17
CA LEU A 33 -11.71 -15.07 -21.99
C LEU A 33 -10.93 -13.80 -22.34
N LEU A 34 -11.62 -12.75 -22.80
CA LEU A 34 -10.97 -11.47 -23.10
C LEU A 34 -10.39 -10.81 -21.85
N ALA A 35 -11.06 -10.91 -20.70
CA ALA A 35 -10.57 -10.39 -19.43
C ALA A 35 -9.22 -11.01 -19.06
N HIS A 36 -9.11 -12.34 -19.10
CA HIS A 36 -7.85 -13.05 -18.81
C HIS A 36 -6.73 -12.66 -19.77
N LEU A 37 -7.02 -12.59 -21.07
CA LEU A 37 -6.04 -12.14 -22.05
C LEU A 37 -5.64 -10.66 -21.86
N GLY A 38 -6.57 -9.81 -21.42
CA GLY A 38 -6.32 -8.39 -21.13
C GLY A 38 -5.51 -8.15 -19.86
N LEU A 39 -5.75 -8.95 -18.81
CA LEU A 39 -4.94 -8.97 -17.58
C LEU A 39 -3.50 -9.44 -17.87
N GLY A 40 -3.35 -10.39 -18.79
CA GLY A 40 -2.07 -10.93 -19.24
C GLY A 40 -1.51 -10.26 -20.50
N LEU A 41 -1.86 -9.00 -20.83
CA LEU A 41 -1.35 -8.36 -22.05
C LEU A 41 0.19 -8.36 -22.07
N GLY A 42 0.78 -8.87 -23.15
CA GLY A 42 2.23 -9.05 -23.28
C GLY A 42 2.73 -10.44 -22.87
N ARG A 43 1.87 -11.30 -22.32
CA ARG A 43 2.16 -12.72 -22.04
C ARG A 43 1.36 -13.63 -22.99
N SER A 44 1.91 -14.81 -23.25
CA SER A 44 1.15 -15.94 -23.79
C SER A 44 0.51 -16.73 -22.66
N LEU A 45 -0.77 -17.06 -22.79
CA LEU A 45 -1.47 -18.00 -21.91
C LEU A 45 -1.62 -19.33 -22.63
N SER A 46 -1.34 -20.43 -21.93
CA SER A 46 -1.58 -21.76 -22.49
C SER A 46 -3.08 -22.03 -22.60
N ARG A 47 -3.48 -22.89 -23.53
CA ARG A 47 -4.87 -23.33 -23.68
C ARG A 47 -5.34 -24.09 -22.44
N GLU A 48 -4.48 -24.88 -21.82
CA GLU A 48 -4.73 -25.59 -20.57
C GLU A 48 -5.00 -24.61 -19.41
N GLU A 49 -4.18 -23.56 -19.26
CA GLU A 49 -4.39 -22.52 -18.24
C GLU A 49 -5.73 -21.80 -18.45
N LEU A 50 -6.04 -21.40 -19.69
CA LEU A 50 -7.32 -20.78 -20.01
C LEU A 50 -8.52 -21.70 -19.73
N ILE A 51 -8.36 -23.01 -19.93
CA ILE A 51 -9.40 -24.00 -19.59
C ILE A 51 -9.63 -24.03 -18.09
N CYS A 52 -8.57 -24.15 -17.28
CA CYS A 52 -8.68 -24.18 -15.82
C CYS A 52 -9.31 -22.90 -15.26
N LEU A 53 -9.00 -21.74 -15.86
CA LEU A 53 -9.52 -20.44 -15.41
C LEU A 53 -10.99 -20.22 -15.78
N LEU A 54 -11.45 -20.75 -16.92
CA LEU A 54 -12.80 -20.50 -17.44
C LEU A 54 -13.81 -21.60 -17.10
N TRP A 55 -13.33 -22.83 -16.95
CA TRP A 55 -14.14 -24.03 -16.73
C TRP A 55 -13.42 -25.02 -15.78
N PRO A 56 -13.25 -24.66 -14.49
CA PRO A 56 -12.53 -25.50 -13.52
C PRO A 56 -13.19 -26.86 -13.29
N ASP A 57 -14.51 -26.97 -13.48
CA ASP A 57 -15.29 -28.18 -13.19
C ASP A 57 -15.59 -29.06 -14.43
N ASP A 58 -15.18 -28.64 -15.62
CA ASP A 58 -15.45 -29.38 -16.86
C ASP A 58 -14.41 -30.48 -17.12
N ASP A 59 -14.81 -31.52 -17.87
CA ASP A 59 -13.85 -32.49 -18.41
C ASP A 59 -12.96 -31.88 -19.52
N ALA A 60 -11.78 -32.47 -19.72
CA ALA A 60 -10.76 -31.95 -20.63
C ALA A 60 -11.15 -31.98 -22.13
N VAL A 61 -12.10 -32.82 -22.54
CA VAL A 61 -12.53 -32.88 -23.95
C VAL A 61 -13.54 -31.76 -24.22
N THR A 62 -14.54 -31.63 -23.35
CA THR A 62 -15.59 -30.60 -23.45
C THR A 62 -15.00 -29.19 -23.35
N SER A 63 -14.11 -28.96 -22.40
CA SER A 63 -13.48 -27.65 -22.18
C SER A 63 -12.62 -27.19 -23.37
N ARG A 64 -11.84 -28.09 -24.00
CA ARG A 64 -11.08 -27.78 -25.23
C ARG A 64 -11.99 -27.37 -26.40
N GLN A 65 -13.10 -28.08 -26.59
CA GLN A 65 -14.07 -27.74 -27.64
C GLN A 65 -14.72 -26.37 -27.38
N ARG A 66 -15.10 -26.10 -26.11
CA ARG A 66 -15.64 -24.80 -25.69
C ARG A 66 -14.62 -23.67 -25.90
N LEU A 67 -13.37 -23.86 -25.51
CA LEU A 67 -12.31 -22.87 -25.72
C LEU A 67 -12.16 -22.53 -27.20
N ARG A 68 -12.09 -23.53 -28.09
CA ARG A 68 -12.00 -23.31 -29.54
C ARG A 68 -13.16 -22.48 -30.08
N GLN A 69 -14.39 -22.79 -29.65
CA GLN A 69 -15.59 -22.04 -30.05
C GLN A 69 -15.53 -20.59 -29.54
N ARG A 70 -15.14 -20.38 -28.27
CA ARG A 70 -15.07 -19.04 -27.68
C ARG A 70 -13.97 -18.19 -28.29
N LEU A 71 -12.82 -18.78 -28.61
CA LEU A 71 -11.75 -18.12 -29.37
C LEU A 71 -12.22 -17.70 -30.75
N HIS A 72 -12.93 -18.57 -31.48
CA HIS A 72 -13.48 -18.23 -32.79
C HIS A 72 -14.48 -17.07 -32.71
N VAL A 73 -15.38 -17.09 -31.72
CA VAL A 73 -16.33 -16.00 -31.48
C VAL A 73 -15.61 -14.71 -31.11
N LEU A 74 -14.60 -14.76 -30.22
CA LEU A 74 -13.84 -13.58 -29.81
C LEU A 74 -13.11 -12.96 -31.00
N LYS A 75 -12.34 -13.75 -31.74
CA LYS A 75 -11.62 -13.32 -32.96
C LYS A 75 -12.56 -12.67 -33.96
N SER A 76 -13.63 -13.37 -34.34
CA SER A 76 -14.60 -12.87 -35.32
C SER A 76 -15.29 -11.59 -34.85
N THR A 77 -15.50 -11.42 -33.54
CA THR A 77 -16.08 -10.21 -32.96
C THR A 77 -15.11 -9.04 -33.06
N LEU A 78 -13.85 -9.25 -32.68
CA LEU A 78 -12.82 -8.21 -32.70
C LEU A 78 -12.40 -7.82 -34.12
N ASP A 79 -12.22 -8.79 -35.02
CA ASP A 79 -11.87 -8.54 -36.43
C ASP A 79 -12.94 -7.71 -37.15
N ARG A 80 -14.22 -7.93 -36.81
CA ARG A 80 -15.34 -7.14 -37.34
C ARG A 80 -15.40 -5.74 -36.72
N TRP A 81 -15.06 -5.61 -35.44
CA TRP A 81 -15.19 -4.35 -34.71
C TRP A 81 -14.01 -3.41 -34.96
N VAL A 82 -12.82 -3.96 -35.20
CA VAL A 82 -11.58 -3.22 -35.43
C VAL A 82 -10.97 -3.59 -36.80
N PRO A 83 -11.61 -3.16 -37.91
CA PRO A 83 -11.11 -3.47 -39.24
C PRO A 83 -9.73 -2.82 -39.48
N GLY A 84 -8.77 -3.61 -39.94
CA GLY A 84 -7.44 -3.12 -40.34
C GLY A 84 -6.39 -3.02 -39.24
N ALA A 85 -6.70 -3.40 -37.99
CA ALA A 85 -5.72 -3.42 -36.89
C ALA A 85 -4.83 -4.68 -36.86
N GLY A 86 -4.86 -5.53 -37.88
CA GLY A 86 -4.22 -6.85 -37.84
C GLY A 86 -4.95 -7.83 -36.91
N ALA A 87 -4.32 -8.96 -36.60
CA ALA A 87 -4.92 -9.98 -35.74
C ALA A 87 -4.80 -9.58 -34.26
N VAL A 88 -5.88 -9.03 -33.70
CA VAL A 88 -5.95 -8.60 -32.28
C VAL A 88 -5.68 -9.76 -31.31
N VAL A 89 -6.19 -10.95 -31.62
CA VAL A 89 -5.93 -12.18 -30.85
C VAL A 89 -5.10 -13.14 -31.69
N VAL A 90 -3.88 -13.38 -31.24
CA VAL A 90 -2.97 -14.37 -31.81
C VAL A 90 -3.14 -15.68 -31.04
N SER A 91 -3.27 -16.79 -31.77
CA SER A 91 -3.31 -18.11 -31.14
C SER A 91 -2.79 -19.17 -32.07
N ASP A 92 -2.12 -20.17 -31.53
CA ASP A 92 -1.70 -21.38 -32.23
C ASP A 92 -2.30 -22.63 -31.57
N ALA A 93 -1.64 -23.78 -31.70
CA ALA A 93 -2.08 -25.06 -31.16
C ALA A 93 -1.99 -25.13 -29.62
N GLU A 94 -1.13 -24.33 -28.98
CA GLU A 94 -0.79 -24.41 -27.55
C GLU A 94 -1.13 -23.10 -26.81
N GLU A 95 -0.89 -21.96 -27.44
CA GLU A 95 -0.96 -20.66 -26.77
C GLU A 95 -1.99 -19.71 -27.38
N VAL A 96 -2.41 -18.75 -26.55
CA VAL A 96 -3.30 -17.65 -26.91
C VAL A 96 -2.78 -16.36 -26.26
N ARG A 97 -2.73 -15.27 -27.01
CA ARG A 97 -2.38 -13.93 -26.51
C ARG A 97 -3.14 -12.82 -27.24
N LEU A 98 -3.23 -11.66 -26.61
CA LEU A 98 -3.49 -10.41 -27.32
C LEU A 98 -2.19 -9.92 -27.96
N ASP A 99 -2.29 -9.30 -29.14
CA ASP A 99 -1.12 -8.74 -29.80
C ASP A 99 -0.78 -7.36 -29.26
N SER A 100 0.29 -7.28 -28.45
CA SER A 100 0.74 -6.04 -27.80
C SER A 100 1.24 -4.97 -28.78
N ALA A 101 1.52 -5.34 -30.03
CA ALA A 101 1.86 -4.37 -31.08
C ALA A 101 0.67 -3.49 -31.49
N VAL A 102 -0.56 -3.97 -31.26
CA VAL A 102 -1.80 -3.29 -31.68
C VAL A 102 -2.78 -3.08 -30.53
N CYS A 103 -2.54 -3.72 -29.38
CA CYS A 103 -3.35 -3.62 -28.18
C CYS A 103 -2.63 -2.88 -27.04
N SER A 104 -3.36 -2.02 -26.34
CA SER A 104 -3.02 -1.50 -25.01
C SER A 104 -4.08 -1.90 -23.98
N SER A 105 -3.78 -1.78 -22.69
CA SER A 105 -4.67 -2.14 -21.60
C SER A 105 -4.55 -1.13 -20.46
N ASP A 106 -5.67 -0.67 -19.91
CA ASP A 106 -5.68 0.21 -18.73
C ASP A 106 -5.14 -0.48 -17.48
N TRP A 107 -5.26 -1.81 -17.36
CA TRP A 107 -4.58 -2.61 -16.34
C TRP A 107 -3.06 -2.57 -16.50
N GLY A 108 -2.57 -2.69 -17.73
CA GLY A 108 -1.14 -2.58 -18.02
C GLY A 108 -0.60 -1.19 -17.67
N ASP A 109 -1.34 -0.14 -18.04
CA ASP A 109 -1.01 1.24 -17.68
C ASP A 109 -1.03 1.47 -16.16
N PHE A 110 -1.99 0.87 -15.46
CA PHE A 110 -2.12 0.92 -14.00
C PHE A 110 -0.94 0.24 -13.32
N ALA A 111 -0.64 -1.01 -13.69
CA ALA A 111 0.46 -1.77 -13.13
C ALA A 111 1.81 -1.07 -13.36
N GLU A 112 2.02 -0.50 -14.55
CA GLU A 112 3.22 0.27 -14.85
C GLU A 112 3.30 1.57 -14.03
N SER A 113 2.17 2.27 -13.84
CA SER A 113 2.10 3.48 -13.01
C SER A 113 2.38 3.17 -11.53
N MET A 114 1.84 2.06 -11.02
CA MET A 114 2.15 1.56 -9.68
C MET A 114 3.63 1.24 -9.53
N ARG A 115 4.21 0.51 -10.50
CA ARG A 115 5.65 0.18 -10.51
C ARG A 115 6.52 1.44 -10.52
N LYS A 116 6.18 2.45 -11.33
CA LYS A 116 6.90 3.73 -11.36
C LYS A 116 6.78 4.49 -10.03
N GLY A 117 5.58 4.58 -9.45
CA GLY A 117 5.36 5.25 -8.18
C GLY A 117 6.15 4.62 -7.04
N ARG A 118 6.15 3.29 -6.98
CA ARG A 118 6.89 2.48 -6.00
C ARG A 118 8.42 2.58 -6.14
N SER A 119 8.93 2.73 -7.37
CA SER A 119 10.37 2.79 -7.65
C SER A 119 10.93 4.21 -7.78
N ALA A 120 10.07 5.23 -7.73
CA ALA A 120 10.46 6.62 -7.83
C ALA A 120 11.40 7.02 -6.70
N LEU A 121 12.46 7.74 -7.06
CA LEU A 121 13.45 8.25 -6.11
C LEU A 121 13.07 9.63 -5.55
N GLU A 122 12.21 10.37 -6.27
CA GLU A 122 11.76 11.71 -5.91
C GLU A 122 10.25 11.69 -5.60
N PRO A 123 9.80 12.36 -4.51
CA PRO A 123 8.38 12.40 -4.15
C PRO A 123 7.47 12.90 -5.28
N ASP A 124 7.88 13.91 -6.06
CA ASP A 124 7.07 14.44 -7.15
C ASP A 124 6.81 13.40 -8.25
N GLN A 125 7.81 12.58 -8.58
CA GLN A 125 7.68 11.50 -9.56
C GLN A 125 6.80 10.36 -9.02
N ALA A 126 6.94 10.06 -7.72
CA ALA A 126 6.09 9.09 -7.04
C ALA A 126 4.63 9.56 -7.08
N ARG A 127 4.39 10.83 -6.73
CA ARG A 127 3.07 11.48 -6.73
C ARG A 127 2.43 11.45 -8.10
N GLU A 128 3.15 11.87 -9.14
CA GLU A 128 2.64 11.85 -10.52
C GLU A 128 2.24 10.43 -10.93
N SER A 129 3.10 9.45 -10.65
CA SER A 129 2.86 8.05 -11.01
C SER A 129 1.67 7.44 -10.25
N PHE A 130 1.58 7.66 -8.94
CA PHE A 130 0.43 7.19 -8.15
C PHE A 130 -0.87 7.91 -8.52
N ARG A 131 -0.83 9.22 -8.83
CA ARG A 131 -2.00 9.94 -9.34
C ARG A 131 -2.48 9.36 -10.67
N ASN A 132 -1.57 9.00 -11.57
CA ASN A 132 -1.93 8.33 -12.82
C ASN A 132 -2.60 6.96 -12.57
N ALA A 133 -2.04 6.14 -11.67
CA ALA A 133 -2.63 4.85 -11.30
C ALA A 133 -4.04 5.00 -10.71
N VAL A 134 -4.20 5.89 -9.72
CA VAL A 134 -5.49 6.24 -9.09
C VAL A 134 -6.48 6.82 -10.10
N GLY A 135 -5.97 7.53 -11.11
CA GLY A 135 -6.72 8.08 -12.24
C GLY A 135 -7.27 7.03 -13.21
N LEU A 136 -6.56 5.92 -13.41
CA LEU A 136 -6.99 4.78 -14.23
C LEU A 136 -8.04 3.93 -13.50
N ALA A 137 -7.86 3.71 -12.20
CA ALA A 137 -8.71 2.87 -11.37
C ALA A 137 -9.96 3.60 -10.82
N GLN A 138 -10.80 4.18 -11.69
CA GLN A 138 -12.00 4.95 -11.28
C GLN A 138 -13.15 4.09 -10.72
N GLY A 139 -13.06 2.76 -10.88
CA GLY A 139 -14.06 1.82 -10.37
C GLY A 139 -13.49 0.40 -10.29
N PRO A 140 -14.25 -0.56 -9.77
CA PRO A 140 -13.78 -1.93 -9.54
C PRO A 140 -13.26 -2.58 -10.83
N LEU A 141 -12.16 -3.32 -10.71
CA LEU A 141 -11.64 -4.14 -11.80
C LEU A 141 -12.70 -5.16 -12.24
N LEU A 142 -12.95 -5.22 -13.55
CA LEU A 142 -13.91 -6.13 -14.18
C LEU A 142 -15.31 -6.06 -13.55
N ARG A 143 -15.80 -4.85 -13.26
CA ARG A 143 -17.16 -4.64 -12.75
C ARG A 143 -18.18 -5.46 -13.54
N GLY A 144 -19.00 -6.23 -12.82
CA GLY A 144 -20.02 -7.10 -13.40
C GLY A 144 -19.58 -8.54 -13.65
N PHE A 145 -18.28 -8.86 -13.51
CA PHE A 145 -17.78 -10.24 -13.52
C PHE A 145 -17.52 -10.72 -12.09
N TYR A 146 -18.17 -11.80 -11.68
CA TYR A 146 -18.08 -12.36 -10.31
C TYR A 146 -17.53 -13.79 -10.29
N HIS A 147 -16.78 -14.16 -11.33
CA HIS A 147 -16.17 -15.49 -11.41
C HIS A 147 -14.93 -15.55 -10.51
N ASP A 148 -14.72 -16.67 -9.82
CA ASP A 148 -13.60 -16.82 -8.87
C ASP A 148 -12.24 -16.57 -9.52
N SER A 149 -12.08 -16.95 -10.79
CA SER A 149 -10.83 -16.70 -11.53
C SER A 149 -10.48 -15.22 -11.75
N VAL A 150 -11.42 -14.29 -11.56
CA VAL A 150 -11.14 -12.84 -11.60
C VAL A 150 -11.22 -12.17 -10.22
N ALA A 151 -11.65 -12.90 -9.19
CA ALA A 151 -11.76 -12.36 -7.83
C ALA A 151 -10.38 -12.00 -7.26
N SER A 152 -9.40 -12.89 -7.41
CA SER A 152 -8.00 -12.65 -6.98
C SER A 152 -7.39 -11.43 -7.67
N ALA A 153 -7.58 -11.28 -8.98
CA ALA A 153 -7.09 -10.10 -9.72
C ALA A 153 -7.74 -8.80 -9.22
N ARG A 154 -9.03 -8.83 -8.85
CA ARG A 154 -9.70 -7.67 -8.27
C ARG A 154 -9.16 -7.32 -6.89
N MET A 155 -9.00 -8.31 -6.01
CA MET A 155 -8.41 -8.11 -4.68
C MET A 155 -7.02 -7.49 -4.79
N HIS A 156 -6.18 -8.03 -5.68
CA HIS A 156 -4.84 -7.48 -5.90
C HIS A 156 -4.88 -6.02 -6.41
N ALA A 157 -5.82 -5.68 -7.31
CA ALA A 157 -5.98 -4.32 -7.78
C ALA A 157 -6.43 -3.36 -6.66
N ASP A 158 -7.32 -3.82 -5.79
CA ASP A 158 -7.82 -3.05 -4.63
C ASP A 158 -6.67 -2.84 -3.61
N ASP A 159 -5.86 -3.86 -3.35
CA ASP A 159 -4.66 -3.76 -2.49
C ASP A 159 -3.64 -2.75 -3.07
N GLU A 160 -3.32 -2.84 -4.36
CA GLU A 160 -2.43 -1.89 -5.04
C GLU A 160 -3.00 -0.46 -4.96
N LEU A 161 -4.30 -0.29 -5.19
CA LEU A 161 -4.94 1.02 -5.12
C LEU A 161 -4.91 1.59 -3.69
N GLN A 162 -5.09 0.74 -2.67
CA GLN A 162 -4.95 1.11 -1.27
C GLN A 162 -3.54 1.62 -0.98
N VAL A 163 -2.49 0.98 -1.53
CA VAL A 163 -1.13 1.48 -1.36
C VAL A 163 -0.95 2.87 -1.99
N ALA A 164 -1.40 3.07 -3.22
CA ALA A 164 -1.27 4.37 -3.89
C ALA A 164 -2.01 5.49 -3.15
N LEU A 165 -3.25 5.22 -2.70
CA LEU A 165 -4.06 6.19 -1.96
C LEU A 165 -3.46 6.50 -0.58
N ASN A 166 -2.99 5.49 0.15
CA ASN A 166 -2.28 5.70 1.42
C ASN A 166 -1.06 6.60 1.23
N TRP A 167 -0.24 6.32 0.21
CA TRP A 167 0.93 7.13 -0.08
C TRP A 167 0.55 8.58 -0.41
N LEU A 168 -0.42 8.78 -1.32
CA LEU A 168 -0.87 10.12 -1.73
C LEU A 168 -1.47 10.93 -0.58
N VAL A 169 -2.23 10.30 0.32
CA VAL A 169 -2.79 10.98 1.49
C VAL A 169 -1.68 11.40 2.45
N LYS A 170 -0.70 10.53 2.73
CA LYS A 170 0.44 10.89 3.59
C LYS A 170 1.30 12.00 3.01
N ASP A 171 1.58 11.92 1.71
CA ASP A 171 2.33 12.92 0.97
C ASP A 171 1.59 14.28 0.93
N ALA A 172 0.26 14.28 0.75
CA ALA A 172 -0.57 15.48 0.86
C ALA A 172 -0.52 16.11 2.26
N LEU A 173 -0.56 15.29 3.32
CA LEU A 173 -0.48 15.75 4.71
C LEU A 173 0.89 16.39 5.04
N SER A 174 1.98 15.79 4.53
CA SER A 174 3.35 16.24 4.76
C SER A 174 3.70 17.51 3.96
N SER A 175 3.31 17.56 2.68
CA SER A 175 3.52 18.71 1.79
C SER A 175 2.49 19.84 1.97
N ASN A 176 1.40 19.57 2.71
CA ASN A 176 0.26 20.48 2.90
C ASN A 176 -0.50 20.82 1.60
N GLU A 177 -0.45 19.94 0.60
CA GLU A 177 -1.22 20.03 -0.65
C GLU A 177 -2.51 19.21 -0.55
N LEU A 178 -3.58 19.84 -0.07
CA LEU A 178 -4.80 19.14 0.39
C LEU A 178 -5.94 19.09 -0.65
N ASP A 179 -5.71 19.47 -1.91
CA ASP A 179 -6.78 19.67 -2.91
C ASP A 179 -7.60 18.40 -3.19
N HIS A 180 -6.97 17.23 -3.21
CA HIS A 180 -7.60 15.94 -3.51
C HIS A 180 -7.77 15.03 -2.29
N VAL A 181 -7.22 15.41 -1.12
CA VAL A 181 -7.08 14.50 0.04
C VAL A 181 -8.44 13.97 0.53
N ALA A 182 -9.49 14.79 0.44
CA ALA A 182 -10.84 14.40 0.83
C ALA A 182 -11.40 13.25 0.00
N GLU A 183 -11.15 13.30 -1.32
CA GLU A 183 -11.59 12.28 -2.27
C GLU A 183 -10.72 11.02 -2.15
N ASP A 184 -9.40 11.19 -1.98
CA ASP A 184 -8.47 10.09 -1.75
C ASP A 184 -8.82 9.31 -0.48
N CYS A 185 -9.09 9.99 0.64
CA CYS A 185 -9.52 9.35 1.89
C CYS A 185 -10.87 8.63 1.74
N ARG A 186 -11.82 9.19 0.98
CA ARG A 186 -13.11 8.55 0.73
C ARG A 186 -12.95 7.26 -0.07
N ARG A 187 -12.08 7.26 -1.08
CA ARG A 187 -11.78 6.06 -1.88
C ARG A 187 -11.02 5.02 -1.05
N LEU A 188 -10.06 5.45 -0.24
CA LEU A 188 -9.28 4.58 0.65
C LEU A 188 -10.18 3.83 1.63
N LEU A 189 -11.09 4.53 2.30
CA LEU A 189 -12.06 3.94 3.22
C LEU A 189 -13.06 3.00 2.55
N ALA A 190 -13.30 3.14 1.24
CA ALA A 190 -14.17 2.25 0.49
C ALA A 190 -13.50 0.92 0.09
N LEU A 191 -12.16 0.85 0.17
CA LEU A 191 -11.40 -0.38 -0.08
C LEU A 191 -11.36 -1.27 1.18
N ASP A 192 -11.12 -0.66 2.34
CA ASP A 192 -11.18 -1.33 3.64
C ASP A 192 -11.81 -0.41 4.69
N GLU A 193 -13.10 -0.64 4.98
CA GLU A 193 -13.86 0.13 5.97
C GLU A 193 -13.41 -0.15 7.42
N LEU A 194 -12.73 -1.27 7.66
CA LEU A 194 -12.28 -1.70 8.98
C LEU A 194 -10.84 -1.23 9.30
N SER A 195 -10.09 -0.79 8.29
CA SER A 195 -8.72 -0.30 8.42
C SER A 195 -8.60 0.90 9.37
N GLU A 196 -8.15 0.65 10.60
CA GLU A 196 -7.91 1.69 11.60
C GLU A 196 -6.98 2.79 11.08
N GLN A 197 -5.91 2.41 10.37
CA GLN A 197 -4.96 3.33 9.73
C GLN A 197 -5.64 4.24 8.70
N SER A 198 -6.53 3.72 7.87
CA SER A 198 -7.26 4.52 6.87
C SER A 198 -8.17 5.56 7.53
N HIS A 199 -8.81 5.19 8.64
CA HIS A 199 -9.59 6.13 9.46
C HIS A 199 -8.72 7.20 10.10
N LEU A 200 -7.53 6.84 10.61
CA LEU A 200 -6.57 7.80 11.17
C LEU A 200 -6.08 8.81 10.14
N LEU A 201 -5.69 8.35 8.95
CA LEU A 201 -5.28 9.23 7.86
C LEU A 201 -6.41 10.19 7.43
N SER A 202 -7.64 9.69 7.34
CA SER A 202 -8.83 10.50 7.07
C SER A 202 -9.07 11.54 8.16
N MET A 203 -8.96 11.16 9.44
CA MET A 203 -9.08 12.07 10.58
C MET A 203 -8.02 13.17 10.54
N ARG A 204 -6.75 12.84 10.30
CA ARG A 204 -5.66 13.82 10.15
C ARG A 204 -5.91 14.76 8.97
N ALA A 205 -6.37 14.25 7.83
CA ALA A 205 -6.75 15.08 6.68
C ALA A 205 -7.86 16.08 7.03
N TRP A 206 -8.91 15.64 7.73
CA TRP A 206 -9.94 16.55 8.23
C TRP A 206 -9.41 17.56 9.25
N GLY A 207 -8.46 17.14 10.09
CA GLY A 207 -7.74 17.99 11.03
C GLY A 207 -7.01 19.12 10.32
N ARG A 208 -6.17 18.80 9.32
CA ARG A 208 -5.42 19.78 8.52
C ARG A 208 -6.32 20.71 7.72
N LEU A 209 -7.50 20.25 7.32
CA LEU A 209 -8.54 21.07 6.70
C LEU A 209 -9.36 21.92 7.71
N GLY A 210 -9.06 21.86 9.01
CA GLY A 210 -9.76 22.63 10.06
C GLY A 210 -11.18 22.14 10.35
N ARG A 211 -11.50 20.90 10.02
CA ARG A 211 -12.86 20.33 10.12
C ARG A 211 -13.01 19.43 11.35
N SER A 212 -12.96 19.98 12.56
CA SER A 212 -13.03 19.20 13.82
C SER A 212 -14.27 18.30 13.91
N SER A 213 -15.45 18.77 13.47
CA SER A 213 -16.66 17.93 13.47
C SER A 213 -16.58 16.72 12.53
N ALA A 214 -15.76 16.78 11.47
CA ALA A 214 -15.53 15.64 10.58
C ALA A 214 -14.58 14.63 11.24
N VAL A 215 -13.56 15.10 11.96
CA VAL A 215 -12.67 14.24 12.78
C VAL A 215 -13.50 13.43 13.79
N GLU A 216 -14.37 14.11 14.55
CA GLU A 216 -15.22 13.46 15.55
C GLU A 216 -16.19 12.45 14.94
N ARG A 217 -16.83 12.79 13.81
CA ARG A 217 -17.73 11.86 13.11
C ARG A 217 -17.01 10.62 12.60
N GLN A 218 -15.80 10.79 12.05
CA GLN A 218 -14.99 9.67 11.57
C GLN A 218 -14.60 8.73 12.72
N CYS A 219 -14.15 9.29 13.85
CA CYS A 219 -13.84 8.51 15.06
C CYS A 219 -15.06 7.72 15.55
N ALA A 220 -16.23 8.36 15.62
CA ALA A 220 -17.47 7.71 16.03
C ALA A 220 -17.96 6.66 15.00
N GLN A 221 -17.63 6.79 13.72
CA GLN A 221 -17.92 5.78 12.71
C GLN A 221 -17.05 4.55 12.92
N TRP A 222 -15.73 4.72 13.02
CA TRP A 222 -14.81 3.60 13.23
C TRP A 222 -15.12 2.84 14.51
N LYS A 223 -15.34 3.53 15.65
CA LYS A 223 -15.69 2.89 16.92
C LYS A 223 -16.97 2.05 16.86
N ARG A 224 -17.94 2.43 16.00
CA ARG A 224 -19.14 1.63 15.78
C ARG A 224 -18.81 0.36 14.99
N LEU A 225 -18.10 0.49 13.87
CA LEU A 225 -17.66 -0.64 13.05
C LEU A 225 -16.79 -1.63 13.86
N ALA A 226 -15.77 -1.14 14.55
CA ALA A 226 -14.87 -1.95 15.37
C ALA A 226 -15.61 -2.74 16.46
N LYS A 227 -16.61 -2.12 17.08
CA LYS A 227 -17.43 -2.79 18.11
C LYS A 227 -18.41 -3.79 17.52
N ASP A 228 -19.14 -3.40 16.48
CA ASP A 228 -20.24 -4.18 15.92
C ASP A 228 -19.73 -5.39 15.10
N ASP A 229 -18.63 -5.22 14.35
CA ASP A 229 -18.13 -6.24 13.43
C ASP A 229 -16.98 -7.08 14.02
N LEU A 230 -16.13 -6.50 14.88
CA LEU A 230 -14.89 -7.14 15.34
C LEU A 230 -14.79 -7.31 16.86
N GLY A 231 -15.62 -6.61 17.65
CA GLY A 231 -15.51 -6.58 19.11
C GLY A 231 -14.18 -6.03 19.63
N LEU A 232 -13.53 -5.17 18.84
CA LEU A 232 -12.21 -4.60 19.16
C LEU A 232 -12.34 -3.26 19.88
N GLU A 233 -11.41 -3.02 20.80
CA GLU A 233 -11.20 -1.71 21.42
C GLU A 233 -10.20 -0.88 20.58
N PRO A 234 -10.26 0.46 20.62
CA PRO A 234 -9.30 1.33 19.95
C PRO A 234 -7.87 1.02 20.37
N SER A 235 -6.95 0.94 19.41
CA SER A 235 -5.53 0.89 19.72
C SER A 235 -5.07 2.21 20.39
N PRO A 236 -3.95 2.18 21.15
CA PRO A 236 -3.29 3.41 21.60
C PRO A 236 -3.00 4.39 20.45
N GLU A 237 -2.58 3.89 19.30
CA GLU A 237 -2.25 4.66 18.10
C GLU A 237 -3.49 5.37 17.53
N PHE A 238 -4.65 4.73 17.59
CA PHE A 238 -5.92 5.36 17.24
C PHE A 238 -6.24 6.54 18.14
N VAL A 239 -6.04 6.37 19.45
CA VAL A 239 -6.28 7.42 20.43
C VAL A 239 -5.33 8.60 20.20
N GLU A 240 -4.03 8.32 20.05
CA GLU A 240 -3.01 9.34 19.79
C GLU A 240 -3.24 10.07 18.46
N GLY A 241 -3.51 9.33 17.38
CA GLY A 241 -3.78 9.90 16.06
C GLY A 241 -5.07 10.72 16.02
N TYR A 242 -6.09 10.32 16.78
CA TYR A 242 -7.31 11.11 16.96
C TYR A 242 -7.04 12.42 17.71
N GLU A 243 -6.28 12.37 18.81
CA GLU A 243 -5.91 13.57 19.56
C GLU A 243 -5.05 14.54 18.72
N LEU A 244 -4.12 13.99 17.95
CA LEU A 244 -3.32 14.74 16.98
C LEU A 244 -4.23 15.43 15.95
N ALA A 245 -5.15 14.71 15.33
CA ALA A 245 -6.08 15.27 14.35
C ALA A 245 -6.95 16.39 14.93
N LEU A 246 -7.43 16.25 16.17
CA LEU A 246 -8.13 17.32 16.87
C LEU A 246 -7.22 18.53 17.13
N SER A 247 -5.96 18.31 17.49
CA SER A 247 -4.99 19.39 17.68
C SER A 247 -4.69 20.15 16.39
N GLU A 248 -4.48 19.43 15.29
CA GLU A 248 -4.29 19.98 13.94
C GLU A 248 -5.50 20.83 13.54
N SER A 249 -6.73 20.35 13.83
CA SER A 249 -7.96 21.10 13.55
C SER A 249 -8.08 22.43 14.29
N ARG A 250 -7.54 22.52 15.51
CA ARG A 250 -7.52 23.76 16.31
C ARG A 250 -6.49 24.75 15.81
N GLN A 251 -5.41 24.25 15.23
CA GLN A 251 -4.29 25.06 14.72
C GLN A 251 -4.48 25.47 13.25
N ALA A 252 -5.31 24.76 12.50
CA ALA A 252 -5.61 25.09 11.12
C ALA A 252 -6.18 26.52 11.00
N PRO A 253 -5.76 27.30 9.99
CA PRO A 253 -6.36 28.59 9.72
C PRO A 253 -7.86 28.38 9.54
N LYS A 254 -8.69 29.13 10.29
CA LYS A 254 -10.15 29.08 10.12
C LYS A 254 -10.46 29.41 8.66
N LEU A 255 -10.83 28.41 7.86
CA LEU A 255 -11.40 28.62 6.55
C LEU A 255 -12.55 29.61 6.73
N SER A 256 -12.38 30.80 6.15
CA SER A 256 -13.45 31.78 6.06
C SER A 256 -14.65 31.09 5.41
N LYS A 257 -15.84 31.35 5.96
CA LYS A 257 -17.11 30.76 5.50
C LYS A 257 -17.17 30.75 3.97
N PRO A 258 -17.70 29.68 3.34
CA PRO A 258 -17.86 29.65 1.89
C PRO A 258 -18.58 30.93 1.44
N SER A 259 -18.00 31.59 0.44
CA SER A 259 -18.63 32.72 -0.24
C SER A 259 -20.04 32.31 -0.65
N PRO A 260 -21.07 33.15 -0.45
CA PRO A 260 -22.45 32.75 -0.72
C PRO A 260 -22.56 32.23 -2.15
N LEU A 261 -23.07 31.01 -2.28
CA LEU A 261 -23.44 30.40 -3.55
C LEU A 261 -24.16 31.44 -4.41
N VAL A 262 -23.65 31.63 -5.63
CA VAL A 262 -24.36 32.29 -6.72
C VAL A 262 -25.76 31.69 -6.76
N LYS A 263 -26.78 32.52 -6.55
CA LYS A 263 -28.18 32.12 -6.69
C LYS A 263 -28.39 31.69 -8.14
N THR A 264 -28.43 30.39 -8.40
CA THR A 264 -29.05 29.85 -9.60
C THR A 264 -30.54 30.16 -9.52
N GLU A 265 -31.04 30.98 -10.43
CA GLU A 265 -32.45 31.33 -10.55
C GLU A 265 -33.30 30.06 -10.72
N SER A 266 -34.14 29.79 -9.72
CA SER A 266 -35.16 28.77 -9.75
C SER A 266 -36.34 29.26 -10.59
N LEU A 267 -36.55 28.62 -11.74
CA LEU A 267 -37.74 28.78 -12.58
C LEU A 267 -38.89 27.95 -12.00
N LEU A 268 -39.67 28.54 -11.10
CA LEU A 268 -41.05 28.10 -10.81
C LEU A 268 -41.97 29.33 -10.70
N PRO A 269 -43.22 29.24 -11.20
CA PRO A 269 -44.08 30.41 -11.43
C PRO A 269 -44.72 30.95 -10.13
N LYS A 270 -44.91 32.27 -10.11
CA LYS A 270 -45.48 33.06 -9.01
C LYS A 270 -46.97 32.75 -8.76
N PRO A 271 -47.41 32.68 -7.49
CA PRO A 271 -48.77 33.04 -7.11
C PRO A 271 -48.87 34.52 -6.73
N VAL A 272 -50.07 35.05 -6.98
CA VAL A 272 -50.48 36.46 -6.95
C VAL A 272 -50.66 36.97 -5.50
N SER A 273 -50.45 38.28 -5.36
CA SER A 273 -50.55 39.11 -4.14
C SER A 273 -51.95 39.19 -3.55
N ASP A 274 -52.04 39.50 -2.25
CA ASP A 274 -53.00 40.39 -1.56
C ASP A 274 -52.93 40.08 -0.03
N LEU A 275 -52.90 40.97 0.99
CA LEU A 275 -52.96 42.41 1.20
C LEU A 275 -52.40 42.72 2.63
N VAL A 276 -51.51 43.73 2.75
CA VAL A 276 -51.33 44.89 3.70
C VAL A 276 -51.89 44.87 5.17
N PRO A 277 -51.47 45.80 6.08
CA PRO A 277 -50.33 45.79 7.03
C PRO A 277 -50.77 46.00 8.52
N LEU A 278 -49.85 46.27 9.46
CA LEU A 278 -49.97 47.36 10.48
C LEU A 278 -48.73 47.47 11.42
N THR A 279 -48.02 48.60 11.26
CA THR A 279 -47.40 49.50 12.26
C THR A 279 -46.71 49.01 13.56
N ALA A 280 -45.42 49.37 13.62
CA ALA A 280 -44.69 50.15 14.65
C ALA A 280 -44.76 49.76 16.14
N SER A 281 -43.58 49.54 16.75
CA SER A 281 -42.95 50.47 17.71
C SER A 281 -41.70 49.85 18.36
N GLN A 282 -40.61 50.62 18.43
CA GLN A 282 -39.53 50.41 19.40
C GLN A 282 -39.98 50.91 20.78
N PRO A 283 -39.34 50.44 21.87
CA PRO A 283 -38.56 51.44 22.60
C PRO A 283 -37.19 50.96 23.09
N THR A 284 -36.35 51.99 23.19
CA THR A 284 -35.05 52.10 23.82
C THR A 284 -35.06 51.83 25.34
N SER A 285 -33.96 51.31 25.88
CA SER A 285 -33.40 51.86 27.12
C SER A 285 -31.89 51.59 27.26
N ARG A 286 -31.13 52.68 27.34
CA ARG A 286 -29.74 52.77 27.84
C ARG A 286 -29.69 52.50 29.34
N ARG A 287 -28.60 51.89 29.82
CA ARG A 287 -27.83 52.35 31.00
C ARG A 287 -26.39 51.79 30.93
N ARG A 288 -25.41 52.70 31.07
CA ARG A 288 -23.97 52.49 31.35
C ARG A 288 -23.73 52.82 32.86
N PRO A 289 -22.49 52.85 33.39
CA PRO A 289 -21.48 51.80 33.52
C PRO A 289 -20.96 51.70 34.97
N HIS A 290 -20.09 50.73 35.29
CA HIS A 290 -19.09 50.90 36.34
C HIS A 290 -17.72 50.39 35.91
N SER A 291 -16.74 51.25 36.17
CA SER A 291 -15.31 51.20 35.88
C SER A 291 -14.52 50.54 37.01
N GLY A 292 -13.44 49.84 36.66
CA GLY A 292 -12.38 49.45 37.60
C GLY A 292 -11.24 48.70 36.90
N TRP A 293 -10.04 49.28 36.94
CA TRP A 293 -8.77 48.88 36.33
C TRP A 293 -8.31 47.45 36.70
N LEU A 294 -7.54 46.70 35.88
CA LEU A 294 -6.10 46.90 35.67
C LEU A 294 -5.60 46.19 34.39
N ALA A 295 -4.85 46.93 33.59
CA ALA A 295 -3.92 46.42 32.59
C ALA A 295 -2.62 45.98 33.27
N LEU A 296 -2.25 44.70 33.16
CA LEU A 296 -0.87 44.23 33.29
C LEU A 296 -0.71 42.78 32.79
N SER A 297 -0.70 42.56 31.47
CA SER A 297 -0.34 41.23 30.90
C SER A 297 -0.03 41.22 29.39
N VAL A 298 0.30 42.35 28.77
CA VAL A 298 0.56 42.41 27.31
C VAL A 298 2.06 42.39 26.94
N LEU A 299 2.98 42.51 27.91
CA LEU A 299 4.43 42.54 27.65
C LEU A 299 5.19 41.23 27.95
N LEU A 300 4.54 40.22 28.54
CA LEU A 300 5.16 38.89 28.76
C LEU A 300 4.86 37.91 27.60
N ILE A 301 3.78 38.13 26.86
CA ILE A 301 3.36 37.26 25.75
C ILE A 301 4.16 37.56 24.47
N LEU A 302 4.63 38.79 24.30
CA LEU A 302 5.42 39.17 23.11
C LEU A 302 6.90 38.74 23.21
N SER A 303 7.47 38.63 24.42
CA SER A 303 8.85 38.15 24.60
C SER A 303 8.98 36.63 24.47
N ILE A 304 7.95 35.87 24.88
CA ILE A 304 7.90 34.42 24.65
C ILE A 304 7.68 34.13 23.16
N ALA A 305 6.84 34.90 22.45
CA ALA A 305 6.60 34.71 21.03
C ALA A 305 7.87 34.96 20.17
N VAL A 306 8.66 35.99 20.50
CA VAL A 306 9.91 36.28 19.77
C VAL A 306 11.04 35.31 20.15
N ALA A 307 11.09 34.82 21.41
CA ALA A 307 12.04 33.78 21.81
C ALA A 307 11.73 32.41 21.17
N VAL A 308 10.45 32.06 20.99
CA VAL A 308 10.02 30.84 20.29
C VAL A 308 10.24 30.95 18.77
N LEU A 309 10.06 32.13 18.18
CA LEU A 309 10.34 32.37 16.76
C LEU A 309 11.83 32.43 16.42
N LEU A 310 12.70 32.83 17.35
CA LEU A 310 14.16 32.76 17.17
C LEU A 310 14.74 31.38 17.52
N ALA A 311 14.11 30.60 18.41
CA ALA A 311 14.47 29.21 18.68
C ALA A 311 14.13 28.27 17.50
N ASN A 312 13.00 28.51 16.80
CA ASN A 312 12.60 27.68 15.65
C ASN A 312 13.39 27.95 14.35
N SER A 313 14.25 28.98 14.30
CA SER A 313 15.20 29.16 13.18
C SER A 313 16.56 28.48 13.40
N ARG A 314 16.76 27.84 14.57
CA ARG A 314 17.96 27.07 14.92
C ARG A 314 17.62 25.86 15.79
N SER A 315 16.84 24.94 15.26
CA SER A 315 16.74 23.61 15.85
C SER A 315 16.49 22.57 14.76
N GLY A 316 17.54 22.28 13.98
CA GLY A 316 17.74 20.87 13.65
C GLY A 316 17.89 20.18 15.00
N THR A 317 16.89 19.41 15.42
CA THR A 317 17.07 18.48 16.53
C THR A 317 18.36 17.72 16.24
N PRO A 318 19.35 17.70 17.16
CA PRO A 318 20.54 16.90 16.93
C PRO A 318 20.05 15.46 16.75
N VAL A 319 20.18 14.96 15.52
CA VAL A 319 19.87 13.56 15.24
C VAL A 319 20.75 12.74 16.17
N PRO A 320 20.19 11.77 16.92
CA PRO A 320 20.95 10.94 17.81
C PRO A 320 22.25 10.47 17.16
N SER A 321 23.35 10.58 17.91
CA SER A 321 24.59 9.84 17.67
C SER A 321 24.29 8.36 17.42
N ALA A 322 25.23 7.65 16.77
CA ALA A 322 25.17 6.23 16.45
C ALA A 322 24.21 5.42 17.35
N SER A 323 23.07 5.05 16.79
CA SER A 323 22.10 4.11 17.35
C SER A 323 22.56 2.67 17.10
N LYS A 324 22.42 1.82 18.11
CA LYS A 324 22.74 0.38 18.03
C LYS A 324 21.52 -0.46 18.47
N VAL A 325 21.19 -1.47 17.68
CA VAL A 325 20.36 -2.61 18.11
C VAL A 325 21.30 -3.82 18.19
N ASP A 326 21.24 -4.59 19.28
CA ASP A 326 22.17 -5.69 19.50
C ASP A 326 21.49 -6.91 20.13
N PHE A 327 21.23 -7.88 19.28
CA PHE A 327 20.85 -9.25 19.59
C PHE A 327 21.86 -10.23 19.00
N GLY A 328 23.14 -9.83 18.85
CA GLY A 328 24.19 -10.63 18.20
C GLY A 328 24.55 -11.93 18.93
N LYS A 329 24.08 -12.09 20.19
CA LYS A 329 24.18 -13.32 20.99
C LYS A 329 22.87 -14.12 21.02
N GLY A 330 21.94 -13.81 20.12
CA GLY A 330 20.58 -14.37 20.09
C GLY A 330 19.58 -13.54 20.90
N TRP A 331 18.31 -13.96 20.84
CA TRP A 331 17.18 -13.23 21.41
C TRP A 331 16.92 -13.64 22.85
N THR A 332 17.04 -12.69 23.78
CA THR A 332 16.86 -12.94 25.23
C THR A 332 15.62 -12.30 25.81
N SER A 333 15.07 -11.26 25.16
CA SER A 333 13.85 -10.57 25.57
C SER A 333 13.25 -9.78 24.41
N ASP A 334 11.92 -9.66 24.41
CA ASP A 334 11.10 -8.89 23.49
C ASP A 334 10.66 -7.54 24.05
N ARG A 335 11.08 -7.16 25.26
CA ARG A 335 10.63 -5.92 25.95
C ARG A 335 10.82 -4.65 25.14
N ASN A 336 11.83 -4.62 24.28
CA ASN A 336 12.15 -3.48 23.43
C ASN A 336 11.56 -3.59 22.02
N LEU A 337 10.70 -4.59 21.79
CA LEU A 337 10.05 -4.84 20.52
C LEU A 337 8.56 -4.43 20.59
N SER A 338 8.06 -3.88 19.49
CA SER A 338 6.64 -3.77 19.18
C SER A 338 6.28 -4.91 18.23
N VAL A 339 5.20 -5.64 18.51
CA VAL A 339 4.86 -6.87 17.80
C VAL A 339 3.41 -6.80 17.36
N HIS A 340 3.18 -6.98 16.06
CA HIS A 340 1.86 -6.88 15.44
C HIS A 340 1.66 -8.04 14.46
N PHE A 341 0.41 -8.50 14.32
CA PHE A 341 0.07 -9.54 13.37
C PHE A 341 -1.42 -9.55 13.00
N GLY A 342 -1.68 -10.02 11.79
CA GLY A 342 -3.02 -10.24 11.24
C GLY A 342 -3.15 -11.67 10.71
N GLN A 343 -4.40 -12.13 10.57
CA GLN A 343 -4.73 -13.45 10.04
C GLN A 343 -5.91 -13.32 9.07
N ALA A 344 -5.69 -13.72 7.83
CA ALA A 344 -6.71 -13.85 6.80
C ALA A 344 -7.39 -15.23 6.83
N TYR A 345 -6.67 -16.29 7.23
CA TYR A 345 -7.17 -17.67 7.22
C TYR A 345 -7.02 -18.38 8.57
N GLY A 346 -8.12 -18.93 9.10
CA GLY A 346 -8.12 -19.77 10.32
C GLY A 346 -7.85 -19.02 11.62
N LYS A 347 -7.83 -19.77 12.74
CA LYS A 347 -7.43 -19.27 14.07
C LYS A 347 -6.26 -20.13 14.58
N GLY A 348 -5.16 -19.52 14.99
CA GLY A 348 -4.09 -20.27 15.69
C GLY A 348 -2.69 -19.68 15.63
N PHE A 349 -2.41 -18.75 14.72
CA PHE A 349 -1.13 -18.04 14.75
C PHE A 349 -1.05 -17.19 16.03
N LYS A 350 0.06 -17.33 16.76
CA LYS A 350 0.28 -16.66 18.05
C LYS A 350 1.01 -15.32 17.91
N GLY A 351 1.26 -14.88 16.68
CA GLY A 351 2.11 -13.73 16.40
C GLY A 351 3.60 -14.02 16.53
N PRO A 352 4.44 -13.04 16.14
CA PRO A 352 5.87 -13.12 16.36
C PRO A 352 6.23 -13.25 17.84
N ARG A 353 7.28 -14.02 18.13
CA ARG A 353 7.69 -14.30 19.50
C ARG A 353 9.08 -14.91 19.56
N ILE A 354 9.70 -14.83 20.73
CA ILE A 354 10.96 -15.50 21.00
C ILE A 354 10.68 -16.93 21.43
N GLU A 355 11.22 -17.92 20.70
CA GLU A 355 11.19 -19.34 21.05
C GLU A 355 12.63 -19.87 21.07
N ASN A 356 13.07 -20.47 22.18
CA ASN A 356 14.40 -21.08 22.27
C ASN A 356 15.57 -20.17 21.82
N GLY A 357 15.49 -18.87 22.12
CA GLY A 357 16.54 -17.91 21.80
C GLY A 357 16.52 -17.36 20.37
N VAL A 358 15.51 -17.71 19.57
CA VAL A 358 15.31 -17.17 18.21
C VAL A 358 14.00 -16.39 18.10
N LEU A 359 13.97 -15.34 17.28
CA LEU A 359 12.73 -14.63 16.97
C LEU A 359 12.01 -15.35 15.82
N VAL A 360 10.82 -15.85 16.09
CA VAL A 360 9.95 -16.48 15.10
C VAL A 360 9.03 -15.41 14.53
N LEU A 361 9.13 -15.12 13.24
CA LEU A 361 8.26 -14.12 12.57
C LEU A 361 6.97 -14.74 12.05
N SER A 362 7.07 -15.96 11.54
CA SER A 362 5.95 -16.80 11.11
C SER A 362 6.18 -18.22 11.64
N ASP A 363 5.12 -18.90 12.08
CA ASP A 363 5.23 -20.22 12.69
C ASP A 363 4.54 -21.33 11.88
N GLY A 364 4.27 -21.07 10.61
CA GLY A 364 3.72 -22.06 9.68
C GLY A 364 2.21 -22.07 9.54
N PHE A 365 1.53 -20.98 9.90
CA PHE A 365 0.13 -20.76 9.54
C PHE A 365 0.00 -20.08 8.18
N THR A 366 -1.13 -20.29 7.50
CA THR A 366 -1.49 -19.66 6.23
C THR A 366 -2.14 -18.29 6.44
N GLY A 367 -2.01 -17.42 5.45
CA GLY A 367 -2.70 -16.12 5.43
C GLY A 367 -2.29 -15.19 6.56
N ILE A 368 -1.04 -15.24 7.04
CA ILE A 368 -0.61 -14.36 8.12
C ILE A 368 0.08 -13.12 7.55
N SER A 369 -0.04 -12.02 8.27
CA SER A 369 0.90 -10.91 8.22
C SER A 369 1.49 -10.71 9.61
N SER A 370 2.76 -10.34 9.68
CA SER A 370 3.38 -10.02 10.96
C SER A 370 4.47 -8.97 10.84
N SER A 371 4.69 -8.22 11.92
CA SER A 371 5.75 -7.24 12.02
C SER A 371 6.32 -7.17 13.43
N VAL A 372 7.62 -6.89 13.51
CA VAL A 372 8.37 -6.73 14.75
C VAL A 372 9.27 -5.51 14.61
N TRP A 373 9.06 -4.48 15.43
CA TRP A 373 9.79 -3.21 15.37
C TRP A 373 10.62 -2.99 16.63
N TRP A 374 11.85 -2.52 16.47
CA TRP A 374 12.58 -1.92 17.57
C TRP A 374 11.84 -0.64 18.00
N ARG A 375 11.50 -0.54 19.29
CA ARG A 375 10.60 0.51 19.81
C ARG A 375 11.13 1.94 19.64
N GLN A 376 12.44 2.12 19.51
CA GLN A 376 13.04 3.44 19.35
C GLN A 376 13.39 3.70 17.88
N ARG A 377 13.10 4.89 17.38
CA ARG A 377 13.60 5.30 16.07
C ARG A 377 15.13 5.36 16.11
N VAL A 378 15.78 4.85 15.07
CA VAL A 378 17.24 4.83 14.92
C VAL A 378 17.67 5.72 13.77
N ASN A 379 18.91 6.19 13.81
CA ASN A 379 19.50 6.93 12.68
C ASN A 379 19.67 6.01 11.47
N THR A 380 19.11 6.39 10.33
CA THR A 380 19.15 5.60 9.08
C THR A 380 19.97 6.26 7.97
N ARG A 381 20.65 7.38 8.26
CA ARG A 381 21.42 8.11 7.25
C ARG A 381 22.55 7.30 6.66
N VAL A 382 23.23 6.50 7.46
CA VAL A 382 24.26 5.53 7.07
C VAL A 382 24.10 4.37 8.03
N PHE A 383 24.03 3.14 7.55
CA PHE A 383 23.86 2.00 8.45
C PHE A 383 24.45 0.69 7.92
N SER A 384 24.63 -0.24 8.85
CA SER A 384 24.85 -1.66 8.61
C SER A 384 23.86 -2.45 9.47
N SER A 385 23.14 -3.39 8.84
CA SER A 385 22.27 -4.37 9.51
C SER A 385 22.78 -5.76 9.18
N LYS A 386 23.09 -6.55 10.21
CA LYS A 386 23.58 -7.92 10.09
C LYS A 386 22.67 -8.85 10.87
N PHE A 387 22.23 -9.93 10.25
CA PHE A 387 21.39 -10.92 10.92
C PHE A 387 21.57 -12.29 10.29
N ARG A 388 21.31 -13.34 11.07
CA ARG A 388 21.13 -14.69 10.56
C ARG A 388 19.67 -15.08 10.54
N PHE A 389 19.25 -15.81 9.51
CA PHE A 389 17.90 -16.36 9.43
C PHE A 389 17.91 -17.82 9.02
N ARG A 390 16.76 -18.47 9.24
CA ARG A 390 16.47 -19.84 8.82
C ARG A 390 15.00 -19.95 8.44
N ALA A 391 14.72 -20.62 7.32
CA ALA A 391 13.37 -20.90 6.85
C ALA A 391 13.10 -22.40 6.86
N LYS A 392 12.02 -22.81 7.53
CA LYS A 392 11.60 -24.21 7.67
C LYS A 392 10.30 -24.44 6.93
N ASN A 393 10.15 -25.62 6.35
CA ASN A 393 8.90 -26.11 5.77
C ASN A 393 8.12 -26.89 6.84
N PRO A 394 7.07 -26.32 7.44
CA PRO A 394 6.25 -27.02 8.43
C PRO A 394 5.43 -28.14 7.75
N PRO A 395 5.06 -29.21 8.46
CA PRO A 395 4.28 -30.30 7.89
C PRO A 395 2.99 -29.79 7.20
N GLY A 396 2.64 -30.42 6.08
CA GLY A 396 1.40 -30.14 5.37
C GLY A 396 1.47 -29.06 4.31
N ASN A 397 2.61 -28.38 4.08
CA ASN A 397 2.77 -27.49 2.94
C ASN A 397 3.31 -28.24 1.70
N PRO A 398 2.46 -28.59 0.71
CA PRO A 398 2.92 -29.26 -0.51
C PRO A 398 3.78 -28.33 -1.40
N GLY A 399 3.69 -27.01 -1.19
CA GLY A 399 4.43 -26.00 -1.94
C GLY A 399 5.85 -25.74 -1.44
N GLY A 400 6.30 -26.38 -0.35
CA GLY A 400 7.66 -26.19 0.19
C GLY A 400 7.79 -24.99 1.11
N LEU A 401 8.19 -23.83 0.59
CA LEU A 401 8.32 -22.58 1.35
C LEU A 401 7.52 -21.48 0.66
N ALA A 402 6.68 -20.79 1.43
CA ALA A 402 6.01 -19.58 0.99
C ALA A 402 5.57 -18.72 2.20
N ASP A 403 5.44 -17.41 2.11
CA ASP A 403 6.07 -16.60 1.06
C ASP A 403 7.48 -16.26 1.54
N GLY A 404 7.59 -15.37 2.51
CA GLY A 404 8.90 -14.90 2.94
C GLY A 404 8.83 -13.81 4.00
N PHE A 405 9.88 -13.01 4.07
CA PHE A 405 10.03 -11.97 5.08
C PHE A 405 10.84 -10.78 4.53
N ALA A 406 10.87 -9.68 5.28
CA ALA A 406 11.70 -8.52 4.95
C ALA A 406 12.36 -7.93 6.19
N PHE A 407 13.56 -7.37 6.01
CA PHE A 407 14.14 -6.39 6.92
C PHE A 407 13.69 -4.99 6.49
N VAL A 408 13.09 -4.22 7.39
CA VAL A 408 12.35 -3.01 7.03
C VAL A 408 12.80 -1.82 7.88
N LEU A 409 12.98 -0.68 7.22
CA LEU A 409 13.03 0.66 7.81
C LEU A 409 11.69 1.32 7.52
N GLN A 410 11.01 1.90 8.51
CA GLN A 410 9.74 2.59 8.28
C GLN A 410 9.45 3.74 9.27
N ASP A 411 8.57 4.66 8.88
CA ASP A 411 8.08 5.76 9.72
C ASP A 411 6.54 5.91 9.65
N ASP A 412 5.86 4.78 9.46
CA ASP A 412 4.41 4.62 9.44
C ASP A 412 3.78 4.46 10.83
N GLY A 413 4.56 4.05 11.84
CA GLY A 413 4.09 3.83 13.21
C GLY A 413 4.67 2.57 13.86
N LEU A 414 4.63 2.46 15.18
CA LEU A 414 5.11 1.25 15.88
C LEU A 414 4.22 0.02 15.67
N ASP A 415 3.03 0.23 15.14
CA ASP A 415 2.01 -0.75 14.80
C ASP A 415 1.96 -1.11 13.32
N ALA A 416 2.84 -0.50 12.50
CA ALA A 416 2.89 -0.71 11.07
C ALA A 416 2.89 -2.22 10.73
N LEU A 417 1.88 -2.63 9.99
CA LEU A 417 1.66 -4.01 9.58
C LEU A 417 1.20 -4.00 8.12
N GLY A 418 2.00 -4.57 7.23
CA GLY A 418 1.67 -4.67 5.82
C GLY A 418 0.81 -5.91 5.50
N ALA A 419 0.38 -5.98 4.25
CA ALA A 419 -0.34 -7.13 3.71
C ALA A 419 0.51 -8.41 3.77
N GLY A 420 -0.15 -9.54 4.05
CA GLY A 420 0.47 -10.86 4.09
C GLY A 420 0.70 -11.41 2.67
N GLY A 421 0.91 -12.72 2.55
CA GLY A 421 1.08 -13.30 1.22
C GLY A 421 2.34 -12.81 0.50
N MET A 422 2.18 -12.55 -0.80
CA MET A 422 3.21 -11.99 -1.69
C MET A 422 3.80 -10.65 -1.24
N ASP A 423 3.14 -9.94 -0.33
CA ASP A 423 3.58 -8.66 0.20
C ASP A 423 4.47 -8.77 1.44
N LEU A 424 4.72 -10.00 1.93
CA LEU A 424 5.68 -10.33 2.98
C LEU A 424 5.53 -9.53 4.29
N GLY A 425 4.31 -9.06 4.58
CA GLY A 425 4.01 -8.24 5.74
C GLY A 425 4.50 -6.79 5.62
N CYS A 426 5.05 -6.37 4.48
CA CYS A 426 5.54 -5.00 4.25
C CYS A 426 4.74 -4.22 3.19
N GLY A 427 3.95 -4.89 2.35
CA GLY A 427 3.08 -4.23 1.38
C GLY A 427 2.11 -3.26 2.06
N GLY A 428 2.08 -2.01 1.60
CA GLY A 428 1.26 -0.95 2.19
C GLY A 428 1.87 -0.20 3.38
N ILE A 429 3.05 -0.60 3.87
CA ILE A 429 3.84 0.25 4.78
C ILE A 429 4.52 1.34 3.93
N VAL A 430 3.85 2.47 3.72
CA VAL A 430 4.13 3.40 2.63
C VAL A 430 5.30 4.35 2.86
N GLN A 431 5.72 4.63 4.09
CA GLN A 431 6.95 5.36 4.36
C GLN A 431 8.05 4.37 4.76
N SER A 432 8.46 3.51 3.82
CA SER A 432 9.39 2.41 4.14
C SER A 432 10.39 2.07 3.04
N ALA A 433 11.50 1.47 3.47
CA ALA A 433 12.40 0.71 2.63
C ALA A 433 12.52 -0.71 3.18
N ALA A 434 12.25 -1.72 2.35
CA ALA A 434 12.23 -3.12 2.72
C ALA A 434 13.24 -3.91 1.87
N VAL A 435 14.20 -4.55 2.55
CA VAL A 435 15.04 -5.59 1.96
C VAL A 435 14.29 -6.91 2.09
N PHE A 436 13.79 -7.45 1.00
CA PHE A 436 12.91 -8.61 1.01
C PHE A 436 13.64 -9.91 0.67
N PHE A 437 13.09 -11.03 1.17
CA PHE A 437 13.52 -12.39 0.95
C PHE A 437 12.28 -13.24 0.70
N ASP A 438 11.98 -13.47 -0.57
CA ASP A 438 10.81 -14.19 -1.04
C ASP A 438 11.21 -15.60 -1.48
N PHE A 439 10.57 -16.62 -0.88
CA PHE A 439 10.78 -18.01 -1.25
C PHE A 439 9.82 -18.47 -2.37
N TYR A 440 8.82 -17.65 -2.73
CA TYR A 440 7.73 -17.97 -3.65
C TYR A 440 7.53 -16.91 -4.74
N ALA A 441 8.60 -16.60 -5.50
CA ALA A 441 8.57 -15.53 -6.51
C ALA A 441 7.70 -15.84 -7.76
N PRO A 442 7.19 -14.81 -8.47
CA PRO A 442 6.12 -14.91 -9.49
C PRO A 442 6.40 -15.79 -10.72
N GLU A 443 7.64 -16.19 -10.96
CA GLU A 443 8.05 -17.04 -12.08
C GLU A 443 7.94 -18.55 -11.77
N ALA A 444 7.56 -18.92 -10.55
CA ALA A 444 7.60 -20.29 -10.06
C ALA A 444 6.22 -20.97 -10.07
N ALA A 445 5.77 -21.39 -11.26
CA ALA A 445 4.63 -22.32 -11.38
C ALA A 445 4.85 -23.69 -10.68
N HIS A 446 6.00 -23.94 -10.03
CA HIS A 446 6.43 -25.27 -9.52
C HIS A 446 7.25 -25.26 -8.19
N GLY A 447 7.03 -24.30 -7.27
CA GLY A 447 7.65 -24.31 -5.93
C GLY A 447 8.95 -23.48 -5.78
N PRO A 448 9.54 -23.39 -4.56
CA PRO A 448 10.65 -22.49 -4.26
C PRO A 448 11.92 -22.90 -5.01
N LYS A 449 12.33 -22.10 -6.00
CA LYS A 449 13.55 -22.33 -6.80
C LYS A 449 14.81 -21.71 -6.17
N GLY A 450 14.66 -20.96 -5.09
CA GLY A 450 15.72 -20.18 -4.45
C GLY A 450 15.14 -19.06 -3.59
N ILE A 451 16.00 -18.11 -3.22
CA ILE A 451 15.62 -16.91 -2.49
C ILE A 451 15.61 -15.75 -3.48
N TYR A 452 14.44 -15.19 -3.77
CA TYR A 452 14.29 -13.96 -4.54
C TYR A 452 14.44 -12.78 -3.59
N TRP A 453 15.41 -11.90 -3.84
CA TRP A 453 15.74 -10.80 -2.93
C TRP A 453 15.99 -9.49 -3.68
N GLY A 454 15.74 -8.39 -2.98
CA GLY A 454 15.86 -7.05 -3.53
C GLY A 454 15.43 -5.99 -2.52
N VAL A 455 15.20 -4.78 -3.04
CA VAL A 455 14.74 -3.64 -2.23
C VAL A 455 13.46 -3.06 -2.81
N SER A 456 12.42 -3.07 -1.97
CA SER A 456 11.15 -2.38 -2.18
C SER A 456 11.16 -1.05 -1.43
N LEU A 457 10.55 -0.03 -2.02
CA LEU A 457 10.31 1.25 -1.37
C LEU A 457 8.81 1.50 -1.29
N ASN A 458 8.38 2.33 -0.35
CA ASN A 458 7.01 2.82 -0.26
C ASN A 458 5.94 1.72 -0.18
N GLY A 459 6.21 0.65 0.59
CA GLY A 459 5.28 -0.46 0.75
C GLY A 459 5.00 -1.21 -0.56
N ALA A 460 5.96 -1.20 -1.49
CA ALA A 460 5.94 -1.96 -2.73
C ALA A 460 5.97 -3.46 -2.50
N SER A 461 5.08 -4.17 -3.20
CA SER A 461 5.19 -5.61 -3.33
C SER A 461 6.61 -5.97 -3.82
N PRO A 462 7.24 -6.99 -3.23
CA PRO A 462 8.63 -7.38 -3.47
C PRO A 462 8.87 -8.05 -4.84
N ILE A 463 8.67 -7.28 -5.91
CA ILE A 463 8.79 -7.73 -7.31
C ILE A 463 10.04 -7.19 -8.03
N ALA A 464 10.83 -6.33 -7.38
CA ALA A 464 11.96 -5.62 -7.97
C ALA A 464 13.31 -6.16 -7.46
N GLY A 465 13.56 -7.46 -7.67
CA GLY A 465 14.74 -8.18 -7.21
C GLY A 465 15.30 -9.15 -8.26
N ARG A 466 16.12 -10.10 -7.79
CA ARG A 466 16.58 -11.27 -8.56
C ARG A 466 16.69 -12.48 -7.66
N PHE A 467 16.82 -13.68 -8.22
CA PHE A 467 17.23 -14.83 -7.41
C PHE A 467 18.68 -14.66 -6.93
N ALA A 468 18.93 -14.97 -5.66
CA ALA A 468 20.26 -15.01 -5.08
C ALA A 468 21.06 -16.20 -5.64
N ASP A 469 22.32 -15.98 -5.99
CA ASP A 469 23.27 -17.03 -6.41
C ASP A 469 23.91 -17.71 -5.20
N VAL A 470 23.08 -18.33 -4.38
CA VAL A 470 23.48 -19.10 -3.21
C VAL A 470 22.92 -20.52 -3.30
N ASP A 471 23.52 -21.46 -2.59
CA ASP A 471 22.94 -22.80 -2.49
C ASP A 471 21.72 -22.72 -1.58
N PHE A 472 20.54 -22.86 -2.17
CA PHE A 472 19.29 -22.80 -1.42
C PHE A 472 18.97 -24.17 -0.82
N GLU A 473 18.94 -24.22 0.51
CA GLU A 473 18.60 -25.41 1.29
C GLU A 473 17.56 -25.02 2.35
N ILE A 474 16.45 -25.77 2.41
CA ILE A 474 15.45 -25.61 3.48
C ILE A 474 16.12 -25.96 4.82
N ASP A 475 15.82 -25.19 5.86
CA ASP A 475 16.38 -25.32 7.22
C ASP A 475 17.89 -25.03 7.34
N ALA A 476 18.55 -24.55 6.27
CA ALA A 476 19.90 -24.03 6.36
C ALA A 476 19.94 -22.62 6.99
N GLU A 477 21.06 -22.30 7.64
CA GLU A 477 21.31 -20.97 8.18
C GLU A 477 21.99 -20.08 7.13
N PHE A 478 21.42 -18.89 6.96
CA PHE A 478 21.95 -17.85 6.08
C PHE A 478 22.35 -16.65 6.91
N GLU A 479 23.54 -16.11 6.65
CA GLU A 479 23.99 -14.83 7.20
C GLU A 479 23.78 -13.74 6.15
N VAL A 480 23.17 -12.63 6.57
CA VAL A 480 22.88 -11.47 5.72
C VAL A 480 23.53 -10.23 6.29
N THR A 481 24.12 -9.42 5.43
CA THR A 481 24.55 -8.05 5.75
C THR A 481 23.95 -7.08 4.75
N VAL A 482 23.28 -6.05 5.25
CA VAL A 482 22.71 -4.94 4.49
C VAL A 482 23.44 -3.67 4.90
N THR A 483 24.02 -2.95 3.95
CA THR A 483 24.63 -1.63 4.20
C THR A 483 23.99 -0.56 3.32
N TYR A 484 23.96 0.66 3.84
CA TYR A 484 23.53 1.84 3.10
C TYR A 484 24.58 2.94 3.22
N ASP A 485 25.04 3.44 2.07
CA ASP A 485 26.13 4.42 1.96
C ASP A 485 25.74 5.84 2.39
N GLY A 486 24.44 6.09 2.51
CA GLY A 486 23.86 7.37 2.87
C GLY A 486 23.54 8.33 1.74
N GLU A 487 23.83 7.93 0.51
CA GLU A 487 23.45 8.71 -0.67
C GLU A 487 22.39 7.97 -1.48
N HIS A 488 22.73 6.78 -1.98
CA HIS A 488 21.88 6.09 -2.94
C HIS A 488 22.20 4.62 -3.12
N THR A 489 23.11 4.01 -2.36
CA THR A 489 23.50 2.60 -2.58
C THR A 489 23.14 1.75 -1.39
N VAL A 490 22.27 0.78 -1.63
CA VAL A 490 22.03 -0.33 -0.71
C VAL A 490 22.83 -1.52 -1.22
N GLN A 491 23.76 -2.02 -0.41
CA GLN A 491 24.49 -3.25 -0.70
C GLN A 491 23.95 -4.36 0.20
N MET A 492 23.68 -5.51 -0.40
CA MET A 492 23.17 -6.69 0.29
C MET A 492 24.12 -7.85 0.01
N HIS A 493 24.57 -8.51 1.06
CA HIS A 493 25.40 -9.70 0.99
C HIS A 493 24.71 -10.84 1.74
N MET A 494 24.68 -12.03 1.14
CA MET A 494 24.12 -13.24 1.75
C MET A 494 25.10 -14.39 1.60
N ARG A 495 25.24 -15.22 2.64
CA ARG A 495 26.06 -16.43 2.63
C ARG A 495 25.30 -17.60 3.26
N ASN A 496 25.26 -18.74 2.56
CA ASN A 496 24.86 -20.01 3.17
C ASN A 496 26.00 -20.49 4.09
N LEU A 497 25.71 -20.68 5.38
CA LEU A 497 26.76 -21.02 6.36
C LEU A 497 27.25 -22.47 6.27
N LYS A 498 26.50 -23.36 5.62
CA LYS A 498 26.89 -24.75 5.41
C LYS A 498 27.79 -24.88 4.18
N SER A 499 27.34 -24.35 3.03
CA SER A 499 28.11 -24.47 1.78
C SER A 499 29.17 -23.39 1.61
N GLN A 500 29.08 -22.31 2.39
CA GLN A 500 29.89 -21.09 2.27
C GLN A 500 29.72 -20.32 0.94
N LYS A 501 28.84 -20.78 0.03
CA LYS A 501 28.49 -20.02 -1.17
C LYS A 501 27.78 -18.73 -0.78
N SER A 502 28.16 -17.64 -1.44
CA SER A 502 27.69 -16.30 -1.11
C SER A 502 27.43 -15.47 -2.36
N ASP A 503 26.54 -14.50 -2.23
CA ASP A 503 26.16 -13.58 -3.29
C ASP A 503 26.09 -12.15 -2.74
N THR A 504 26.35 -11.16 -3.60
CA THR A 504 26.29 -9.74 -3.28
C THR A 504 25.58 -8.97 -4.38
N ILE A 505 24.66 -8.08 -4.01
CA ILE A 505 24.04 -7.12 -4.92
C ILE A 505 24.19 -5.70 -4.41
N GLU A 506 24.29 -4.78 -5.36
CA GLU A 506 24.23 -3.34 -5.12
C GLU A 506 23.04 -2.76 -5.88
N LEU A 507 22.16 -2.09 -5.16
CA LEU A 507 20.96 -1.47 -5.70
C LEU A 507 20.99 0.03 -5.46
N LYS A 508 20.70 0.80 -6.51
CA LYS A 508 20.57 2.25 -6.40
C LYS A 508 19.19 2.63 -5.86
N ARG A 509 19.13 3.07 -4.61
CA ARG A 509 17.92 3.43 -3.86
C ARG A 509 18.20 4.61 -2.91
N ARG A 510 17.41 5.67 -2.96
CA ARG A 510 17.54 6.86 -2.09
C ARG A 510 16.71 6.67 -0.81
N ILE A 511 17.14 5.80 0.10
CA ILE A 511 16.41 5.51 1.34
C ILE A 511 16.20 6.79 2.18
N ASN A 512 17.19 7.68 2.23
CA ASN A 512 17.11 8.91 3.05
C ASN A 512 15.99 9.86 2.64
N SER A 513 15.53 9.83 1.38
CA SER A 513 14.39 10.65 0.94
C SER A 513 13.08 10.26 1.65
N LEU A 514 13.00 8.99 2.10
CA LEU A 514 11.85 8.46 2.83
C LEU A 514 11.84 8.87 4.29
N PHE A 515 12.96 9.36 4.84
CA PHE A 515 13.07 9.72 6.25
C PHE A 515 13.71 11.10 6.36
N PRO A 516 12.95 12.21 6.20
CA PRO A 516 13.50 13.57 6.20
C PRO A 516 14.31 13.90 7.46
N GLU A 517 13.88 13.39 8.62
CA GLU A 517 14.60 13.54 9.88
C GLU A 517 15.84 12.64 10.00
N GLY A 518 16.00 11.67 9.10
CA GLY A 518 17.03 10.63 9.14
C GLY A 518 16.79 9.58 10.23
N LEU A 519 15.54 9.44 10.68
CA LEU A 519 15.11 8.55 11.74
C LEU A 519 14.01 7.62 11.24
N ALA A 520 14.09 6.33 11.57
CA ALA A 520 13.04 5.35 11.27
C ALA A 520 12.98 4.27 12.35
N PHE A 521 11.84 3.60 12.47
CA PHE A 521 11.79 2.30 13.12
C PHE A 521 12.46 1.27 12.23
N VAL A 522 13.16 0.32 12.85
CA VAL A 522 13.82 -0.80 12.16
C VAL A 522 13.29 -2.11 12.70
N GLY A 523 13.15 -3.10 11.82
CA GLY A 523 12.52 -4.34 12.21
C GLY A 523 12.42 -5.35 11.09
N PHE A 524 11.55 -6.33 11.33
CA PHE A 524 11.26 -7.38 10.36
C PHE A 524 9.76 -7.55 10.17
N THR A 525 9.37 -7.93 8.96
CA THR A 525 8.00 -8.32 8.63
C THR A 525 7.99 -9.71 8.01
N ALA A 526 6.88 -10.44 8.09
CA ALA A 526 6.69 -11.67 7.35
C ALA A 526 5.24 -11.81 6.85
N GLY A 527 5.08 -12.57 5.77
CA GLY A 527 3.79 -12.85 5.17
C GLY A 527 3.68 -14.30 4.73
N THR A 528 2.49 -14.88 4.89
CA THR A 528 2.12 -16.15 4.26
C THR A 528 0.79 -16.01 3.55
N GLY A 529 0.66 -16.68 2.41
CA GLY A 529 -0.57 -16.77 1.63
C GLY A 529 -1.20 -18.16 1.79
N MET A 530 -1.53 -18.78 0.64
CA MET A 530 -2.02 -20.16 0.60
C MET A 530 -0.91 -21.19 0.89
N GLY A 531 0.34 -20.85 0.59
CA GLY A 531 1.52 -21.55 1.09
C GLY A 531 2.06 -20.89 2.36
N TRP A 532 2.86 -21.62 3.13
CA TRP A 532 3.38 -21.13 4.41
C TRP A 532 4.79 -21.61 4.72
N SER A 533 5.49 -20.85 5.56
CA SER A 533 6.82 -21.16 6.01
C SER A 533 6.96 -20.70 7.44
N ARG A 534 7.86 -21.35 8.17
CA ARG A 534 8.31 -20.86 9.45
C ARG A 534 9.61 -20.10 9.24
N VAL A 535 9.60 -18.81 9.55
CA VAL A 535 10.75 -17.92 9.43
C VAL A 535 11.29 -17.59 10.82
N GLU A 536 12.58 -17.86 11.02
CA GLU A 536 13.29 -17.61 12.27
C GLU A 536 14.45 -16.64 12.01
N ILE A 537 14.52 -15.55 12.78
CA ILE A 537 15.69 -14.67 12.88
C ILE A 537 16.49 -15.14 14.09
N LEU A 538 17.73 -15.59 13.85
CA LEU A 538 18.55 -16.24 14.86
C LEU A 538 19.28 -15.22 15.74
N ASP A 539 19.72 -14.12 15.13
CA ASP A 539 20.34 -12.96 15.76
C ASP A 539 20.16 -11.73 14.87
N TRP A 540 20.43 -10.55 15.43
CA TRP A 540 20.38 -9.30 14.68
C TRP A 540 21.24 -8.22 15.34
N GLU A 541 22.03 -7.51 14.54
CA GLU A 541 22.74 -6.31 14.93
C GLU A 541 22.44 -5.20 13.91
N PHE A 542 22.08 -4.01 14.39
CA PHE A 542 21.96 -2.81 13.57
C PHE A 542 22.88 -1.73 14.13
N ILE A 543 23.70 -1.13 13.28
CA ILE A 543 24.64 -0.07 13.63
C ILE A 543 24.41 1.08 12.65
N SER A 544 24.27 2.29 13.18
CA SER A 544 24.20 3.51 12.37
C SER A 544 25.48 4.34 12.45
N GLY A 545 25.76 5.10 11.39
CA GLY A 545 26.88 6.03 11.33
C GLY A 545 28.26 5.42 11.04
N GLN A 546 28.36 4.10 10.87
CA GLN A 546 29.59 3.42 10.48
C GLN A 546 29.29 2.37 9.40
N LEU A 547 29.98 2.47 8.25
CA LEU A 547 30.12 1.33 7.34
C LEU A 547 31.12 0.35 7.96
N PRO A 548 30.92 -0.98 7.84
CA PRO A 548 31.90 -1.96 8.29
C PRO A 548 33.27 -1.63 7.66
N GLN A 549 34.35 -1.68 8.44
CA GLN A 549 35.69 -1.60 7.86
C GLN A 549 35.87 -2.82 6.93
N LYS A 550 36.27 -2.54 5.68
CA LYS A 550 36.52 -3.54 4.63
C LYS A 550 37.52 -4.61 5.06
#